data_AF-A0A0W0XYA9-F1
#
_entry.id   AF-A0A0W0XYA9-F1
#
_cell.length_a   1.000
_cell.length_b   1.000
_cell.length_c   1.000
_cell.angle_alpha   90.00
_cell.angle_beta   90.00
_cell.angle_gamma   90.00
#
_symmetry.space_group_name_H-M   'P 1'
#
loop_
_entity.id
_entity.type
_entity.pdbx_description
1 polymer ?
#
loop_
_entity_poly.entity_id
_entity_poly.type
_entity_poly.pdbx_seq_one_letter_code
_entity_poly.pdbx_strand_id
1 'polypeptide(L)'
;MKGFRQFAVFTALCLMGLSSTLFATASPHTATIYFTDPDSAKWIVYNAHLSLADINKKLNKSAVLALKSLNGTRSSTERYYLDLKFQVNKSKIQKEISTKRVWFSALNGNPVMIEIDREKDILRFYLPKISLVDLGIAEDDLTSLGNAKLALNHIQTAISKLDELLPSDRTDSALNPFMVNEPGEGQTDNVLLVSTREGSDQLVASLVELHHNLNSQLSGNLKTLAEKALLSDNPGSLDEAFQQHKKNLQRLLEMGRPIGNIALFTNNQLQFKDNGITYQYVFPMLDLKVMNIQNDSVLDFADSSAALAHLNQAVNWMHNWVVSGNTPYETSARESSFR
;
A
#
# COMPACT_ATOMS: atom_id res chain seq x y z
N MET A 1 -15.92 63.83 18.83
CA MET A 1 -16.08 62.55 18.11
C MET A 1 -15.08 62.49 16.96
N LYS A 2 -13.92 61.88 17.21
CA LYS A 2 -12.87 61.56 16.23
C LYS A 2 -12.06 60.38 16.80
N GLY A 3 -11.67 59.42 15.98
CA GLY A 3 -10.64 58.45 16.36
C GLY A 3 -10.76 57.05 15.76
N PHE A 4 -10.77 56.93 14.44
CA PHE A 4 -10.40 55.70 13.73
C PHE A 4 -8.88 55.74 13.51
N ARG A 5 -8.10 54.80 14.07
CA ARG A 5 -6.84 54.24 13.54
C ARG A 5 -5.99 53.53 14.61
N GLN A 6 -5.30 52.47 14.15
CA GLN A 6 -4.10 51.81 14.71
C GLN A 6 -4.30 50.81 15.85
N PHE A 7 -4.36 49.52 15.49
CA PHE A 7 -3.58 48.46 16.14
C PHE A 7 -3.38 47.31 15.14
N ALA A 8 -2.45 47.53 14.22
CA ALA A 8 -1.74 46.50 13.47
C ALA A 8 -0.25 46.81 13.68
N VAL A 9 0.60 45.78 13.62
CA VAL A 9 2.04 45.76 13.95
C VAL A 9 2.31 45.34 15.39
N PHE A 10 2.41 44.03 15.63
CA PHE A 10 3.47 43.40 16.45
C PHE A 10 3.32 41.86 16.40
N THR A 11 3.41 41.27 15.19
CA THR A 11 3.60 39.81 15.03
C THR A 11 4.31 39.53 13.70
N ALA A 12 5.48 40.13 13.54
CA ALA A 12 6.39 39.86 12.44
C ALA A 12 7.82 40.03 12.96
N LEU A 13 8.38 38.97 13.55
CA LEU A 13 9.81 38.66 13.61
C LEU A 13 10.02 37.42 14.49
N CYS A 14 10.03 36.24 13.85
CA CYS A 14 10.74 34.99 14.24
C CYS A 14 10.30 33.86 13.28
N LEU A 15 10.21 34.15 11.99
CA LEU A 15 9.83 33.21 10.92
C LEU A 15 10.82 33.25 9.75
N MET A 16 12.06 33.62 10.02
CA MET A 16 13.14 33.57 9.03
C MET A 16 14.32 32.81 9.62
N GLY A 17 14.65 31.68 9.00
CA GLY A 17 15.92 31.01 9.24
C GLY A 17 15.85 29.54 9.63
N LEU A 18 15.12 28.72 8.86
CA LEU A 18 15.54 27.33 8.60
C LEU A 18 15.18 27.01 7.15
N SER A 19 16.11 27.33 6.26
CA SER A 19 16.20 26.82 4.91
C SER A 19 16.37 25.30 4.94
N SER A 20 15.30 24.55 4.70
CA SER A 20 15.38 23.13 4.36
C SER A 20 15.11 22.97 2.86
N THR A 21 16.15 23.16 2.06
CA THR A 21 16.18 22.70 0.67
C THR A 21 16.26 21.17 0.67
N LEU A 22 15.10 20.53 0.66
CA LEU A 22 14.95 19.13 0.27
C LEU A 22 14.39 19.13 -1.15
N PHE A 23 15.29 19.26 -2.12
CA PHE A 23 14.97 19.16 -3.55
C PHE A 23 14.41 17.75 -3.82
N ALA A 24 13.12 17.66 -4.16
CA ALA A 24 12.54 16.46 -4.74
C ALA A 24 12.56 16.64 -6.26
N THR A 25 13.60 16.14 -6.91
CA THR A 25 13.47 15.68 -8.31
C THR A 25 12.33 14.65 -8.34
N ALA A 26 11.48 14.66 -9.37
CA ALA A 26 10.47 13.61 -9.55
C ALA A 26 11.17 12.25 -9.40
N SER A 27 10.90 11.54 -8.30
CA SER A 27 11.51 10.24 -8.11
C SER A 27 10.96 9.34 -9.22
N PRO A 28 11.81 8.66 -9.99
CA PRO A 28 11.32 7.63 -10.89
C PRO A 28 10.47 6.67 -10.05
N HIS A 29 9.24 6.43 -10.50
CA HIS A 29 8.41 5.38 -9.91
C HIS A 29 9.09 4.04 -10.18
N THR A 30 8.99 3.11 -9.24
CA THR A 30 9.60 1.78 -9.35
C THR A 30 8.59 0.71 -9.75
N ALA A 31 7.31 1.01 -9.61
CA ALA A 31 6.24 0.18 -10.12
C ALA A 31 4.99 1.00 -10.42
N THR A 32 4.19 0.51 -11.37
CA THR A 32 2.91 1.08 -11.77
C THR A 32 1.84 -0.01 -11.72
N ILE A 33 0.73 0.28 -11.06
CA ILE A 33 -0.42 -0.62 -10.96
C ILE A 33 -1.61 0.01 -11.64
N TYR A 34 -2.09 -0.64 -12.68
CA TYR A 34 -3.27 -0.25 -13.45
C TYR A 34 -4.47 -1.07 -12.99
N PHE A 35 -5.61 -0.40 -12.76
CA PHE A 35 -6.83 -1.05 -12.29
C PHE A 35 -8.09 -0.37 -12.83
N THR A 36 -9.16 -1.14 -13.00
CA THR A 36 -10.37 -0.68 -13.69
C THR A 36 -11.40 -0.01 -12.79
N ASP A 37 -11.37 -0.29 -11.48
CA ASP A 37 -12.42 0.14 -10.55
C ASP A 37 -12.11 1.49 -9.87
N PRO A 38 -12.86 2.57 -10.18
CA PRO A 38 -12.67 3.87 -9.54
C PRO A 38 -13.10 3.89 -8.06
N ASP A 39 -13.97 2.99 -7.61
CA ASP A 39 -14.38 2.94 -6.20
C ASP A 39 -13.23 2.48 -5.30
N SER A 40 -12.39 1.58 -5.80
CA SER A 40 -11.12 1.22 -5.16
C SER A 40 -10.23 2.45 -4.95
N ALA A 41 -10.09 3.33 -5.96
CA ALA A 41 -9.32 4.56 -5.84
C ALA A 41 -9.88 5.51 -4.76
N LYS A 42 -11.20 5.73 -4.78
CA LYS A 42 -11.90 6.57 -3.78
C LYS A 42 -11.72 6.02 -2.37
N TRP A 43 -11.84 4.71 -2.19
CA TRP A 43 -11.65 4.04 -0.91
C TRP A 43 -10.23 4.20 -0.36
N ILE A 44 -9.21 4.07 -1.22
CA ILE A 44 -7.80 4.30 -0.83
C ILE A 44 -7.61 5.74 -0.32
N VAL A 45 -8.08 6.73 -1.08
CA VAL A 45 -7.98 8.16 -0.70
C VAL A 45 -8.70 8.43 0.62
N TYR A 46 -9.91 7.91 0.79
CA TYR A 46 -10.68 8.07 2.02
C TYR A 46 -9.96 7.46 3.24
N ASN A 47 -9.41 6.25 3.10
CA ASN A 47 -8.65 5.63 4.18
C ASN A 47 -7.34 6.36 4.52
N ALA A 48 -6.67 6.91 3.51
CA ALA A 48 -5.51 7.77 3.71
C ALA A 48 -5.89 8.99 4.55
N HIS A 49 -7.00 9.65 4.21
CA HIS A 49 -7.52 10.80 4.94
C HIS A 49 -7.83 10.47 6.41
N LEU A 50 -8.56 9.37 6.67
CA LEU A 50 -8.86 8.93 8.05
C LEU A 50 -7.60 8.67 8.86
N SER A 51 -6.60 8.03 8.24
CA SER A 51 -5.34 7.69 8.88
C SER A 51 -4.52 8.95 9.21
N LEU A 52 -4.47 9.92 8.28
CA LEU A 52 -3.83 11.21 8.51
C LEU A 52 -4.49 12.00 9.64
N ALA A 53 -5.83 12.01 9.70
CA ALA A 53 -6.55 12.66 10.78
C ALA A 53 -6.23 12.04 12.16
N ASP A 54 -6.14 10.71 12.23
CA ASP A 54 -5.81 10.00 13.46
C ASP A 54 -4.33 10.17 13.86
N ILE A 55 -3.41 10.22 12.90
CA ILE A 55 -2.00 10.59 13.13
C ILE A 55 -1.91 12.01 13.67
N ASN A 56 -2.61 12.97 13.06
CA ASN A 56 -2.63 14.37 13.51
C ASN A 56 -3.15 14.51 14.94
N LYS A 57 -4.21 13.78 15.29
CA LYS A 57 -4.73 13.74 16.67
C LYS A 57 -3.68 13.25 17.67
N LYS A 58 -2.91 12.22 17.32
CA LYS A 58 -1.83 11.67 18.18
C LYS A 58 -0.64 12.62 18.28
N LEU A 59 -0.29 13.33 17.21
CA LEU A 59 0.77 14.35 17.23
C LEU A 59 0.38 15.52 18.13
N ASN A 60 -0.83 16.05 18.01
CA ASN A 60 -1.34 17.09 18.91
C ASN A 60 -1.35 16.64 20.38
N LYS A 61 -1.76 15.40 20.65
CA LYS A 61 -1.70 14.84 22.02
C LYS A 61 -0.27 14.78 22.55
N SER A 62 0.69 14.48 21.69
CA SER A 62 2.12 14.44 22.05
C SER A 62 2.66 15.84 22.30
N ALA A 63 2.25 16.84 21.52
CA ALA A 63 2.59 18.24 21.74
C ALA A 63 2.08 18.75 23.09
N VAL A 64 0.86 18.36 23.49
CA VAL A 64 0.32 18.66 24.83
C VAL A 64 1.14 18.02 25.95
N LEU A 65 1.68 16.81 25.74
CA LEU A 65 2.56 16.16 26.72
C LEU A 65 3.91 16.89 26.85
N ALA A 66 4.52 17.27 25.73
CA ALA A 66 5.74 18.07 25.71
C ALA A 66 5.54 19.42 26.41
N LEU A 67 4.46 20.14 26.09
CA LEU A 67 4.10 21.40 26.74
C LEU A 67 3.89 21.24 28.26
N LYS A 68 3.25 20.14 28.70
CA LYS A 68 3.08 19.87 30.12
C LYS A 68 4.41 19.61 30.82
N SER A 69 5.39 19.01 30.14
CA SER A 69 6.70 18.70 30.70
C SER A 69 7.61 19.92 30.80
N LEU A 70 7.38 20.95 29.97
CA LEU A 70 8.03 22.27 30.09
C LEU A 70 7.67 23.03 31.38
N ASN A 71 6.64 22.60 32.12
CA ASN A 71 6.32 23.22 33.40
C ASN A 71 7.43 22.91 34.43
N GLY A 72 8.26 23.92 34.71
CA GLY A 72 9.38 23.86 35.62
C GLY A 72 9.03 23.44 37.05
N THR A 73 7.76 23.54 37.47
CA THR A 73 7.32 23.16 38.82
C THR A 73 7.07 21.66 38.99
N ARG A 74 7.11 20.87 37.91
CA ARG A 74 6.92 19.41 37.97
C ARG A 74 8.14 18.70 38.53
N SER A 75 7.88 17.71 39.38
CA SER A 75 8.90 16.78 39.89
C SER A 75 9.47 15.88 38.78
N SER A 76 10.64 15.30 39.04
CA SER A 76 11.27 14.31 38.15
C SER A 76 10.35 13.10 37.88
N THR A 77 9.65 12.61 38.91
CA THR A 77 8.69 11.51 38.80
C THR A 77 7.53 11.86 37.88
N GLU A 78 7.00 13.08 37.95
CA GLU A 78 5.93 13.52 37.06
C GLU A 78 6.41 13.66 35.61
N ARG A 79 7.62 14.19 35.38
CA ARG A 79 8.20 14.30 34.03
C ARG A 79 8.47 12.93 33.43
N TYR A 80 8.99 12.00 34.22
CA TYR A 80 9.15 10.60 33.80
C TYR A 80 7.81 9.98 33.37
N TYR A 81 6.74 10.21 34.13
CA TYR A 81 5.40 9.73 33.76
C TYR A 81 4.84 10.38 32.48
N LEU A 82 5.14 11.66 32.24
CA LEU A 82 4.79 12.34 30.99
C LEU A 82 5.57 11.76 29.81
N ASP A 83 6.86 11.47 30.00
CA ASP A 83 7.69 10.84 28.98
C ASP A 83 7.20 9.45 28.61
N LEU A 84 6.87 8.60 29.59
CA LEU A 84 6.27 7.29 29.30
C LEU A 84 5.01 7.42 28.42
N LYS A 85 4.13 8.39 28.69
CA LYS A 85 2.95 8.66 27.85
C LYS A 85 3.32 9.17 26.47
N PHE A 86 4.37 9.96 26.37
CA PHE A 86 4.90 10.50 25.12
C PHE A 86 5.44 9.37 24.24
N GLN A 87 6.32 8.51 24.79
CA GLN A 87 6.89 7.35 24.10
C GLN A 87 5.79 6.39 23.61
N VAL A 88 4.75 6.15 24.43
CA VAL A 88 3.59 5.33 24.04
C VAL A 88 2.83 5.95 22.86
N ASN A 89 2.58 7.27 22.85
CA ASN A 89 1.92 7.91 21.71
C ASN A 89 2.80 7.88 20.45
N LYS A 90 4.12 8.09 20.60
CA LYS A 90 5.09 7.98 19.49
C LYS A 90 5.06 6.60 18.84
N SER A 91 5.08 5.54 19.65
CA SER A 91 4.94 4.16 19.17
C SER A 91 3.61 3.93 18.45
N LYS A 92 2.50 4.51 18.93
CA LYS A 92 1.21 4.42 18.24
C LYS A 92 1.20 5.14 16.90
N ILE A 93 1.89 6.27 16.77
CA ILE A 93 2.03 6.97 15.49
C ILE A 93 2.86 6.12 14.52
N GLN A 94 4.01 5.60 14.96
CA GLN A 94 4.85 4.73 14.14
C GLN A 94 4.08 3.49 13.65
N LYS A 95 3.31 2.87 14.55
CA LYS A 95 2.46 1.74 14.20
C LYS A 95 1.46 2.12 13.12
N GLU A 96 0.71 3.21 13.31
CA GLU A 96 -0.26 3.70 12.33
C GLU A 96 0.39 3.92 10.96
N ILE A 97 1.54 4.63 10.90
CA ILE A 97 2.28 4.85 9.65
C ILE A 97 2.65 3.51 8.98
N SER A 98 3.21 2.57 9.74
CA SER A 98 3.72 1.30 9.21
C SER A 98 2.64 0.28 8.79
N THR A 99 1.45 0.35 9.39
CA THR A 99 0.37 -0.60 9.13
C THR A 99 -0.57 -0.13 8.02
N LYS A 100 -0.55 1.16 7.65
CA LYS A 100 -1.37 1.67 6.55
C LYS A 100 -0.72 1.35 5.22
N ARG A 101 -1.39 0.45 4.51
CA ARG A 101 -0.93 -0.09 3.26
C ARG A 101 -2.09 -0.09 2.27
N VAL A 102 -1.81 0.23 1.01
CA VAL A 102 -2.76 0.05 -0.09
C VAL A 102 -2.76 -1.42 -0.43
N TRP A 103 -3.93 -2.04 -0.52
CA TRP A 103 -4.10 -3.43 -0.94
C TRP A 103 -5.01 -3.47 -2.17
N PHE A 104 -4.62 -4.19 -3.21
CA PHE A 104 -5.50 -4.46 -4.34
C PHE A 104 -5.99 -5.90 -4.26
N SER A 105 -7.30 -6.08 -4.35
CA SER A 105 -7.83 -7.42 -4.60
C SER A 105 -7.59 -7.74 -6.07
N ALA A 106 -6.60 -8.58 -6.37
CA ALA A 106 -6.29 -8.94 -7.75
C ALA A 106 -7.25 -10.01 -8.33
N LEU A 107 -8.10 -10.60 -7.50
CA LEU A 107 -8.91 -11.76 -7.89
C LEU A 107 -10.42 -11.53 -7.75
N ASN A 108 -10.86 -10.52 -6.99
CA ASN A 108 -12.28 -10.18 -6.89
C ASN A 108 -12.67 -9.13 -7.92
N GLY A 109 -12.97 -9.59 -9.13
CA GLY A 109 -13.80 -8.89 -10.10
C GLY A 109 -13.09 -7.98 -11.12
N ASN A 110 -11.93 -7.41 -10.78
CA ASN A 110 -11.27 -6.42 -11.62
C ASN A 110 -9.88 -6.89 -12.07
N PRO A 111 -9.61 -6.93 -13.38
CA PRO A 111 -8.26 -7.15 -13.88
C PRO A 111 -7.29 -6.09 -13.38
N VAL A 112 -6.08 -6.52 -13.03
CA VAL A 112 -4.99 -5.64 -12.60
C VAL A 112 -3.78 -5.91 -13.48
N MET A 113 -3.14 -4.84 -13.97
CA MET A 113 -1.83 -4.92 -14.61
C MET A 113 -0.79 -4.28 -13.70
N ILE A 114 0.33 -4.96 -13.49
CA ILE A 114 1.43 -4.48 -12.66
C ILE A 114 2.67 -4.43 -13.53
N GLU A 115 3.28 -3.24 -13.60
CA GLU A 115 4.57 -3.03 -14.24
C GLU A 115 5.59 -2.66 -13.16
N ILE A 116 6.76 -3.29 -13.21
CA ILE A 116 7.85 -3.05 -12.25
C ILE A 116 9.11 -2.75 -13.04
N ASP A 117 9.65 -1.55 -12.84
CA ASP A 117 10.86 -1.11 -13.50
C ASP A 117 12.07 -1.78 -12.86
N ARG A 118 12.80 -2.55 -13.67
CA ARG A 118 14.18 -2.98 -13.38
C ARG A 118 15.11 -2.17 -14.28
N GLU A 119 16.35 -1.96 -13.83
CA GLU A 119 17.31 -1.04 -14.46
C GLU A 119 17.39 -1.08 -16.00
N LYS A 120 17.16 -2.26 -16.62
CA LYS A 120 17.21 -2.46 -18.07
C LYS A 120 15.96 -3.07 -18.68
N ASP A 121 15.04 -3.58 -17.87
CA ASP A 121 13.90 -4.40 -18.29
C ASP A 121 12.67 -4.07 -17.43
N ILE A 122 11.48 -4.34 -17.94
CA ILE A 122 10.24 -4.17 -17.18
C ILE A 122 9.65 -5.54 -16.91
N LEU A 123 9.26 -5.82 -15.67
CA LEU A 123 8.41 -6.96 -15.38
C LEU A 123 6.96 -6.55 -15.55
N ARG A 124 6.20 -7.27 -16.37
CA ARG A 124 4.78 -7.05 -16.57
C ARG A 124 3.99 -8.28 -16.14
N PHE A 125 3.05 -8.07 -15.22
CA PHE A 125 2.09 -9.07 -14.79
C PHE A 125 0.68 -8.61 -15.16
N TYR A 126 -0.05 -9.44 -15.88
CA TYR A 126 -1.47 -9.23 -16.14
C TYR A 126 -2.28 -10.26 -15.35
N LEU A 127 -3.07 -9.77 -14.40
CA LEU A 127 -3.89 -10.58 -13.52
C LEU A 127 -5.34 -10.40 -13.92
N PRO A 128 -5.90 -11.32 -14.74
CA PRO A 128 -7.30 -11.27 -15.08
C PRO A 128 -8.15 -11.59 -13.85
N LYS A 129 -9.45 -11.34 -13.94
CA LYS A 129 -10.41 -11.98 -13.04
C LYS A 129 -10.30 -13.51 -13.22
N ILE A 130 -10.00 -14.23 -12.15
CA ILE A 130 -9.90 -15.70 -12.16
C ILE A 130 -11.03 -16.28 -11.31
N SER A 131 -11.88 -17.08 -11.93
CA SER A 131 -12.90 -17.89 -11.26
C SER A 131 -12.66 -19.39 -11.47
N LEU A 132 -13.42 -20.24 -10.76
CA LEU A 132 -13.39 -21.68 -11.03
C LEU A 132 -13.80 -22.03 -12.48
N VAL A 133 -14.64 -21.21 -13.11
CA VAL A 133 -15.07 -21.38 -14.51
C VAL A 133 -13.89 -21.11 -15.43
N ASP A 134 -13.13 -20.03 -15.20
CA ASP A 134 -11.96 -19.65 -16.00
C ASP A 134 -10.83 -20.70 -15.89
N LEU A 135 -10.72 -21.30 -14.71
CA LEU A 135 -9.83 -22.43 -14.45
C LEU A 135 -10.34 -23.76 -15.02
N GLY A 136 -11.60 -23.83 -15.47
CA GLY A 136 -12.20 -25.03 -16.06
C GLY A 136 -12.56 -26.14 -15.07
N ILE A 137 -12.63 -25.82 -13.77
CA ILE A 137 -12.85 -26.81 -12.69
C ILE A 137 -14.20 -26.64 -11.97
N ALA A 138 -15.03 -25.69 -12.40
CA ALA A 138 -16.29 -25.36 -11.72
C ALA A 138 -17.24 -26.55 -11.61
N GLU A 139 -17.40 -27.32 -12.69
CA GLU A 139 -18.32 -28.45 -12.79
C GLU A 139 -17.68 -29.80 -12.44
N ASP A 140 -16.40 -29.83 -12.07
CA ASP A 140 -15.69 -31.09 -11.81
C ASP A 140 -16.20 -31.79 -10.54
N ASP A 141 -16.24 -33.12 -10.62
CA ASP A 141 -16.57 -34.04 -9.54
C ASP A 141 -15.73 -35.34 -9.64
N LEU A 142 -15.73 -36.15 -8.57
CA LEU A 142 -15.02 -37.43 -8.50
C LEU A 142 -15.98 -38.64 -8.40
N THR A 143 -17.26 -38.48 -8.76
CA THR A 143 -18.30 -39.52 -8.57
C THR A 143 -18.08 -40.77 -9.42
N SER A 144 -17.26 -40.69 -10.48
CA SER A 144 -16.87 -41.81 -11.33
C SER A 144 -15.39 -41.72 -11.71
N LEU A 145 -14.80 -42.85 -12.14
CA LEU A 145 -13.42 -42.89 -12.62
C LEU A 145 -13.21 -42.02 -13.88
N GLY A 146 -14.23 -41.93 -14.74
CA GLY A 146 -14.21 -41.02 -15.90
C GLY A 146 -14.14 -39.55 -15.48
N ASN A 147 -14.97 -39.16 -14.51
CA ASN A 147 -14.99 -37.78 -13.99
C ASN A 147 -13.69 -37.44 -13.26
N ALA A 148 -13.15 -38.37 -12.47
CA ALA A 148 -11.85 -38.18 -11.81
C ALA A 148 -10.70 -37.94 -12.80
N LYS A 149 -10.70 -38.63 -13.95
CA LYS A 149 -9.71 -38.42 -15.01
C LYS A 149 -9.85 -37.05 -15.68
N LEU A 150 -11.09 -36.62 -15.93
CA LEU A 150 -11.37 -35.29 -16.49
C LEU A 150 -10.96 -34.18 -15.51
N ALA A 151 -11.36 -34.29 -14.25
CA ALA A 151 -10.99 -33.36 -13.20
C ALA A 151 -9.46 -33.24 -13.07
N LEU A 152 -8.72 -34.36 -13.10
CA LEU A 152 -7.26 -34.33 -13.06
C LEU A 152 -6.65 -33.53 -14.23
N ASN A 153 -7.15 -33.72 -15.44
CA ASN A 153 -6.69 -32.97 -16.62
C ASN A 153 -7.02 -31.48 -16.51
N HIS A 154 -8.23 -31.14 -16.05
CA HIS A 154 -8.64 -29.75 -15.84
C HIS A 154 -7.78 -29.07 -14.77
N ILE A 155 -7.48 -29.76 -13.66
CA ILE A 155 -6.59 -29.24 -12.60
C ILE A 155 -5.18 -29.01 -13.11
N GLN A 156 -4.62 -29.93 -13.91
CA GLN A 156 -3.29 -29.74 -14.51
C GLN A 156 -3.26 -28.55 -15.48
N THR A 157 -4.35 -28.36 -16.24
CA THR A 157 -4.53 -27.20 -17.11
C THR A 157 -4.62 -25.90 -16.29
N ALA A 158 -5.36 -25.94 -15.17
CA ALA A 158 -5.49 -24.80 -14.26
C ALA A 158 -4.14 -24.41 -13.63
N ILE A 159 -3.33 -25.39 -13.23
CA ILE A 159 -1.97 -25.14 -12.71
C ILE A 159 -1.10 -24.49 -13.79
N SER A 160 -1.10 -25.03 -15.01
CA SER A 160 -0.32 -24.47 -16.11
C SER A 160 -0.72 -23.02 -16.43
N LYS A 161 -2.03 -22.72 -16.43
CA LYS A 161 -2.54 -21.35 -16.57
C LYS A 161 -2.06 -20.42 -15.46
N LEU A 162 -1.92 -20.90 -14.22
CA LEU A 162 -1.39 -20.07 -13.14
C LEU A 162 0.10 -19.78 -13.29
N ASP A 163 0.88 -20.76 -13.78
CA ASP A 163 2.31 -20.58 -14.05
C ASP A 163 2.57 -19.54 -15.16
N GLU A 164 1.62 -19.35 -16.07
CA GLU A 164 1.66 -18.30 -17.11
C GLU A 164 1.32 -16.90 -16.57
N LEU A 165 0.57 -16.80 -15.47
CA LEU A 165 0.04 -15.53 -14.95
C LEU A 165 0.83 -15.00 -13.75
N LEU A 166 1.46 -15.90 -12.98
CA LEU A 166 2.10 -15.57 -11.72
C LEU A 166 3.49 -16.23 -11.61
N PRO A 167 4.49 -15.53 -11.08
CA PRO A 167 5.82 -16.09 -10.90
C PRO A 167 5.83 -17.11 -9.75
N SER A 168 6.55 -18.21 -9.96
CA SER A 168 6.71 -19.26 -8.94
C SER A 168 7.66 -18.89 -7.81
N ASP A 169 8.63 -18.01 -8.06
CA ASP A 169 9.54 -17.45 -7.06
C ASP A 169 10.12 -16.10 -7.50
N ARG A 170 11.11 -15.57 -6.76
CA ARG A 170 11.74 -14.26 -7.04
C ARG A 170 13.06 -14.34 -7.81
N THR A 171 13.45 -15.53 -8.28
CA THR A 171 14.68 -15.71 -9.06
C THR A 171 14.51 -15.13 -10.46
N ASP A 172 15.62 -14.71 -11.08
CA ASP A 172 15.55 -14.18 -12.45
C ASP A 172 15.00 -15.23 -13.43
N SER A 173 15.23 -16.53 -13.20
CA SER A 173 14.67 -17.61 -14.03
C SER A 173 13.15 -17.67 -13.97
N ALA A 174 12.53 -17.49 -12.79
CA ALA A 174 11.08 -17.51 -12.63
C ALA A 174 10.43 -16.21 -13.10
N LEU A 175 11.18 -15.09 -13.08
CA LEU A 175 10.69 -13.78 -13.50
C LEU A 175 10.88 -13.53 -15.01
N ASN A 176 11.83 -14.21 -15.66
CA ASN A 176 12.14 -14.06 -17.08
C ASN A 176 10.93 -14.16 -18.03
N PRO A 177 9.95 -15.07 -17.81
CA PRO A 177 8.76 -15.14 -18.66
C PRO A 177 7.90 -13.86 -18.65
N PHE A 178 8.06 -13.02 -17.63
CA PHE A 178 7.31 -11.77 -17.44
C PHE A 178 8.09 -10.53 -17.87
N MET A 179 9.31 -10.70 -18.39
CA MET A 179 10.14 -9.59 -18.85
C MET A 179 9.67 -9.06 -20.20
N VAL A 180 9.58 -7.74 -20.31
CA VAL A 180 9.24 -7.02 -21.54
C VAL A 180 10.19 -5.84 -21.73
N ASN A 181 10.46 -5.51 -22.99
CA ASN A 181 11.46 -4.49 -23.36
C ASN A 181 10.91 -3.06 -23.39
N GLU A 182 9.58 -2.89 -23.35
CA GLU A 182 8.93 -1.59 -23.44
C GLU A 182 7.73 -1.52 -22.47
N PRO A 183 7.46 -0.35 -21.85
CA PRO A 183 6.26 -0.13 -21.06
C PRO A 183 5.01 -0.37 -21.89
N GLY A 184 3.95 -0.81 -21.24
CA GLY A 184 2.71 -1.13 -21.91
C GLY A 184 1.92 0.16 -22.09
N GLU A 185 1.11 0.24 -23.14
CA GLU A 185 0.04 1.23 -23.12
C GLU A 185 -0.96 0.80 -22.03
N GLY A 186 -0.84 1.41 -20.85
CA GLY A 186 -1.78 1.22 -19.76
C GLY A 186 -3.20 1.50 -20.23
N GLN A 187 -4.05 0.47 -20.24
CA GLN A 187 -5.40 0.55 -20.82
C GLN A 187 -6.44 1.19 -19.89
N THR A 188 -6.06 1.72 -18.74
CA THR A 188 -7.01 2.18 -17.71
C THR A 188 -6.72 3.60 -17.22
N ASP A 189 -7.80 4.34 -16.96
CA ASP A 189 -7.76 5.70 -16.42
C ASP A 189 -7.35 5.77 -14.93
N ASN A 190 -7.26 4.61 -14.23
CA ASN A 190 -6.83 4.55 -12.83
C ASN A 190 -5.48 3.85 -12.67
N VAL A 191 -4.57 4.50 -11.95
CA VAL A 191 -3.17 4.12 -11.82
C VAL A 191 -2.67 4.44 -10.41
N LEU A 192 -2.00 3.48 -9.77
CA LEU A 192 -1.17 3.72 -8.59
C LEU A 192 0.31 3.66 -9.00
N LEU A 193 1.02 4.76 -8.78
CA LEU A 193 2.44 4.90 -9.00
C LEU A 193 3.17 4.69 -7.66
N VAL A 194 4.00 3.65 -7.61
CA VAL A 194 4.77 3.26 -6.43
C VAL A 194 6.16 3.89 -6.54
N SER A 195 6.56 4.63 -5.51
CA SER A 195 7.77 5.47 -5.58
C SER A 195 9.01 4.84 -4.94
N THR A 196 8.89 3.64 -4.36
CA THR A 196 9.99 3.01 -3.59
C THR A 196 10.29 1.60 -4.05
N ARG A 197 11.59 1.26 -4.09
CA ARG A 197 12.07 -0.08 -4.41
C ARG A 197 11.56 -1.14 -3.43
N GLU A 198 11.43 -0.78 -2.15
CA GLU A 198 10.81 -1.67 -1.16
C GLU A 198 9.35 -2.00 -1.54
N GLY A 199 8.59 -1.01 -2.03
CA GLY A 199 7.23 -1.21 -2.52
C GLY A 199 7.16 -2.14 -3.73
N SER A 200 8.08 -2.00 -4.70
CA SER A 200 8.15 -2.92 -5.85
C SER A 200 8.56 -4.34 -5.46
N ASP A 201 9.52 -4.49 -4.55
CA ASP A 201 9.94 -5.81 -4.05
C ASP A 201 8.80 -6.51 -3.29
N GLN A 202 7.99 -5.74 -2.54
CA GLN A 202 6.79 -6.23 -1.87
C GLN A 202 5.68 -6.64 -2.87
N LEU A 203 5.59 -6.02 -4.04
CA LEU A 203 4.66 -6.46 -5.08
C LEU A 203 5.03 -7.83 -5.62
N VAL A 204 6.29 -8.03 -6.02
CA VAL A 204 6.78 -9.35 -6.49
C VAL A 204 6.58 -10.41 -5.40
N ALA A 205 6.87 -10.06 -4.13
CA ALA A 205 6.62 -10.92 -2.99
C ALA A 205 5.17 -11.41 -2.91
N SER A 206 4.21 -10.51 -3.02
CA SER A 206 2.78 -10.83 -2.96
C SER A 206 2.33 -11.68 -4.15
N LEU A 207 2.89 -11.47 -5.34
CA LEU A 207 2.59 -12.27 -6.53
C LEU A 207 3.03 -13.73 -6.37
N VAL A 208 4.26 -13.94 -5.88
CA VAL A 208 4.79 -15.28 -5.56
C VAL A 208 3.97 -15.95 -4.47
N GLU A 209 3.62 -15.22 -3.41
CA GLU A 209 2.77 -15.76 -2.34
C GLU A 209 1.39 -16.17 -2.88
N LEU A 210 0.83 -15.39 -3.81
CA LEU A 210 -0.44 -15.72 -4.44
C LEU A 210 -0.33 -17.02 -5.26
N HIS A 211 0.72 -17.15 -6.07
CA HIS A 211 1.02 -18.38 -6.83
C HIS A 211 1.03 -19.59 -5.92
N HIS A 212 1.85 -19.55 -4.86
CA HIS A 212 1.99 -20.66 -3.93
C HIS A 212 0.67 -21.03 -3.23
N ASN A 213 -0.13 -20.04 -2.84
CA ASN A 213 -1.41 -20.31 -2.19
C ASN A 213 -2.41 -21.00 -3.13
N LEU A 214 -2.54 -20.52 -4.37
CA LEU A 214 -3.43 -21.11 -5.37
C LEU A 214 -2.95 -22.50 -5.79
N ASN A 215 -1.66 -22.65 -6.05
CA ASN A 215 -1.08 -23.93 -6.45
C ASN A 215 -1.16 -24.97 -5.30
N SER A 216 -1.02 -24.54 -4.04
CA SER A 216 -1.24 -25.42 -2.89
C SER A 216 -2.67 -25.99 -2.85
N GLN A 217 -3.69 -25.21 -3.20
CA GLN A 217 -5.06 -25.71 -3.29
C GLN A 217 -5.26 -26.65 -4.48
N LEU A 218 -4.74 -26.28 -5.65
CA LEU A 218 -4.90 -27.08 -6.87
C LEU A 218 -4.07 -28.37 -6.81
N SER A 219 -2.75 -28.27 -6.66
CA SER A 219 -1.85 -29.42 -6.66
C SER A 219 -1.86 -30.19 -5.34
N GLY A 220 -1.91 -29.50 -4.19
CA GLY A 220 -1.82 -30.15 -2.88
C GLY A 220 -3.10 -30.89 -2.51
N ASN A 221 -4.26 -30.28 -2.76
CA ASN A 221 -5.54 -30.82 -2.34
C ASN A 221 -6.32 -31.47 -3.50
N LEU A 222 -6.70 -30.69 -4.52
CA LEU A 222 -7.61 -31.16 -5.57
C LEU A 222 -6.98 -32.25 -6.46
N LYS A 223 -5.75 -32.04 -6.93
CA LYS A 223 -5.00 -33.01 -7.74
C LYS A 223 -4.78 -34.31 -6.97
N THR A 224 -4.30 -34.23 -5.73
CA THR A 224 -4.09 -35.41 -4.87
C THR A 224 -5.37 -36.22 -4.68
N LEU A 225 -6.53 -35.57 -4.51
CA LEU A 225 -7.81 -36.25 -4.37
C LEU A 225 -8.23 -36.92 -5.69
N ALA A 226 -8.06 -36.25 -6.83
CA ALA A 226 -8.34 -36.84 -8.14
C ALA A 226 -7.43 -38.04 -8.44
N GLU A 227 -6.13 -37.96 -8.14
CA GLU A 227 -5.19 -39.07 -8.29
C GLU A 227 -5.54 -40.26 -7.39
N LYS A 228 -5.95 -40.00 -6.14
CA LYS A 228 -6.44 -41.06 -5.24
C LYS A 228 -7.74 -41.69 -5.74
N ALA A 229 -8.64 -40.91 -6.31
CA ALA A 229 -9.89 -41.41 -6.87
C ALA A 229 -9.65 -42.35 -8.06
N LEU A 230 -8.62 -42.10 -8.88
CA LEU A 230 -8.22 -43.01 -9.97
C LEU A 230 -7.70 -44.36 -9.50
N LEU A 231 -7.21 -44.45 -8.26
CA LEU A 231 -6.67 -45.67 -7.66
C LEU A 231 -7.66 -46.35 -6.69
N SER A 232 -8.84 -45.76 -6.49
CA SER A 232 -9.84 -46.22 -5.52
C SER A 232 -10.89 -47.12 -6.17
N ASP A 233 -11.30 -48.18 -5.47
CA ASP A 233 -12.44 -49.01 -5.88
C ASP A 233 -13.79 -48.27 -5.77
N ASN A 234 -13.83 -47.19 -4.98
CA ASN A 234 -14.99 -46.30 -4.85
C ASN A 234 -14.56 -44.82 -4.93
N PRO A 235 -14.36 -44.29 -6.15
CA PRO A 235 -13.93 -42.91 -6.38
C PRO A 235 -14.84 -41.86 -5.71
N GLY A 236 -16.16 -42.10 -5.73
CA GLY A 236 -17.15 -41.17 -5.19
C GLY A 236 -17.06 -40.93 -3.68
N SER A 237 -16.38 -41.81 -2.93
CA SER A 237 -16.11 -41.58 -1.50
C SER A 237 -15.23 -40.35 -1.22
N LEU A 238 -14.48 -39.88 -2.22
CA LEU A 238 -13.59 -38.72 -2.13
C LEU A 238 -14.24 -37.42 -2.64
N ASP A 239 -15.41 -37.49 -3.27
CA ASP A 239 -16.05 -36.33 -3.91
C ASP A 239 -16.41 -35.25 -2.88
N GLU A 240 -16.94 -35.62 -1.71
CA GLU A 240 -17.29 -34.64 -0.68
C GLU A 240 -16.08 -33.78 -0.26
N ALA A 241 -14.92 -34.42 -0.04
CA ALA A 241 -13.67 -33.72 0.27
C ALA A 241 -13.22 -32.84 -0.90
N PHE A 242 -13.35 -33.33 -2.14
CA PHE A 242 -13.03 -32.57 -3.34
C PHE A 242 -13.90 -31.31 -3.48
N GLN A 243 -15.22 -31.44 -3.33
CA GLN A 243 -16.16 -30.32 -3.36
C GLN A 243 -15.86 -29.31 -2.24
N GLN A 244 -15.47 -29.76 -1.06
CA GLN A 244 -15.09 -28.87 0.04
C GLN A 244 -13.81 -28.08 -0.27
N HIS A 245 -12.80 -28.71 -0.86
CA HIS A 245 -11.59 -28.01 -1.30
C HIS A 245 -11.85 -27.05 -2.48
N LYS A 246 -12.76 -27.42 -3.39
CA LYS A 246 -13.21 -26.54 -4.48
C LYS A 246 -13.88 -25.28 -3.94
N LYS A 247 -14.75 -25.42 -2.93
CA LYS A 247 -15.35 -24.27 -2.20
C LYS A 247 -14.31 -23.41 -1.49
N ASN A 248 -13.27 -24.02 -0.91
CA ASN A 248 -12.19 -23.26 -0.27
C ASN A 248 -11.38 -22.46 -1.30
N LEU A 249 -11.08 -23.06 -2.46
CA LEU A 249 -10.43 -22.36 -3.58
C LEU A 249 -11.32 -21.22 -4.09
N GLN A 250 -12.61 -21.45 -4.28
CA GLN A 250 -13.57 -20.42 -4.65
C GLN A 250 -13.53 -19.24 -3.68
N ARG A 251 -13.60 -19.51 -2.36
CA ARG A 251 -13.46 -18.45 -1.35
C ARG A 251 -12.13 -17.72 -1.43
N LEU A 252 -11.02 -18.41 -1.71
CA LEU A 252 -9.72 -17.76 -1.86
C LEU A 252 -9.67 -16.82 -3.07
N LEU A 253 -10.31 -17.22 -4.18
CA LEU A 253 -10.45 -16.38 -5.38
C LEU A 253 -11.39 -15.19 -5.11
N GLU A 254 -12.54 -15.42 -4.47
CA GLU A 254 -13.57 -14.40 -4.19
C GLU A 254 -13.17 -13.41 -3.08
N MET A 255 -12.51 -13.88 -2.02
CA MET A 255 -12.03 -13.02 -0.94
C MET A 255 -10.94 -12.06 -1.39
N GLY A 256 -10.37 -12.28 -2.58
CA GLY A 256 -9.48 -11.32 -3.19
C GLY A 256 -8.23 -11.13 -2.36
N ARG A 257 -7.35 -12.15 -2.30
CA ARG A 257 -6.10 -12.01 -1.56
C ARG A 257 -5.39 -10.71 -1.99
N PRO A 258 -4.98 -9.88 -1.02
CA PRO A 258 -4.41 -8.59 -1.33
C PRO A 258 -3.08 -8.78 -2.05
N ILE A 259 -2.98 -8.24 -3.25
CA ILE A 259 -1.70 -8.00 -3.94
C ILE A 259 -1.27 -6.58 -3.65
N GLY A 260 0.04 -6.44 -3.40
CA GLY A 260 0.65 -5.18 -3.07
C GLY A 260 0.31 -4.82 -1.63
N ASN A 261 1.19 -5.18 -0.70
CA ASN A 261 1.12 -4.68 0.66
C ASN A 261 1.85 -3.33 0.73
N ILE A 262 1.52 -2.38 -0.14
CA ILE A 262 2.36 -1.21 -0.41
C ILE A 262 2.15 -0.17 0.69
N ALA A 263 3.22 0.24 1.37
CA ALA A 263 3.17 1.31 2.36
C ALA A 263 2.60 2.60 1.76
N LEU A 264 1.49 3.08 2.33
CA LEU A 264 0.72 4.20 1.77
C LEU A 264 1.54 5.50 1.76
N PHE A 265 2.19 5.78 2.89
CA PHE A 265 2.84 7.07 3.17
C PHE A 265 4.30 7.12 2.73
N THR A 266 4.56 6.80 1.46
CA THR A 266 5.90 6.69 0.87
C THR A 266 6.07 7.52 -0.41
N ASN A 267 5.34 8.63 -0.56
CA ASN A 267 5.29 9.44 -1.79
C ASN A 267 4.73 8.69 -3.01
N ASN A 268 3.91 7.67 -2.80
CA ASN A 268 3.15 7.06 -3.88
C ASN A 268 2.17 8.09 -4.46
N GLN A 269 1.74 7.88 -5.69
CA GLN A 269 0.74 8.72 -6.33
C GLN A 269 -0.40 7.88 -6.86
N LEU A 270 -1.62 8.39 -6.78
CA LEU A 270 -2.81 7.78 -7.34
C LEU A 270 -3.42 8.74 -8.36
N GLN A 271 -3.59 8.25 -9.57
CA GLN A 271 -4.36 8.90 -10.62
C GLN A 271 -5.64 8.11 -10.83
N PHE A 272 -6.79 8.76 -10.90
CA PHE A 272 -8.06 8.09 -11.19
C PHE A 272 -9.03 9.07 -11.83
N LYS A 273 -9.99 8.55 -12.59
CA LYS A 273 -11.00 9.37 -13.25
C LYS A 273 -12.36 9.18 -12.61
N ASP A 274 -13.02 10.29 -12.30
CA ASP A 274 -14.38 10.30 -11.74
C ASP A 274 -15.20 11.38 -12.45
N ASN A 275 -16.36 10.99 -12.99
CA ASN A 275 -17.25 11.87 -13.77
C ASN A 275 -16.54 12.63 -14.91
N GLY A 276 -15.59 11.98 -15.59
CA GLY A 276 -14.85 12.56 -16.71
C GLY A 276 -13.70 13.49 -16.32
N ILE A 277 -13.47 13.72 -15.02
CA ILE A 277 -12.35 14.50 -14.49
C ILE A 277 -11.29 13.55 -13.97
N THR A 278 -10.04 13.76 -14.37
CA THR A 278 -8.88 13.05 -13.83
C THR A 278 -8.40 13.73 -12.55
N TYR A 279 -8.38 12.98 -11.47
CA TYR A 279 -7.84 13.38 -10.17
C TYR A 279 -6.45 12.78 -10.01
N GLN A 280 -5.53 13.58 -9.47
CA GLN A 280 -4.22 13.14 -9.04
C GLN A 280 -4.09 13.39 -7.54
N TYR A 281 -3.62 12.38 -6.82
CA TYR A 281 -3.44 12.42 -5.38
C TYR A 281 -2.05 11.91 -5.02
N VAL A 282 -1.28 12.70 -4.28
CA VAL A 282 0.08 12.33 -3.84
C VAL A 282 0.04 11.99 -2.37
N PHE A 283 0.28 10.72 -2.02
CA PHE A 283 0.35 10.31 -0.61
C PHE A 283 1.58 10.92 0.04
N PRO A 284 1.46 11.51 1.23
CA PRO A 284 2.60 12.16 1.86
C PRO A 284 3.60 11.13 2.39
N MET A 285 4.90 11.42 2.30
CA MET A 285 5.91 10.66 3.03
C MET A 285 5.83 10.96 4.53
N LEU A 286 5.48 9.93 5.31
CA LEU A 286 5.48 10.01 6.77
C LEU A 286 6.60 9.16 7.33
N ASP A 287 7.61 9.81 7.91
CA ASP A 287 8.67 9.14 8.65
C ASP A 287 9.01 9.98 9.90
N LEU A 288 8.84 9.37 11.08
CA LEU A 288 9.17 10.01 12.35
C LEU A 288 10.65 10.38 12.45
N LYS A 289 11.54 9.68 11.74
CA LYS A 289 12.95 10.02 11.66
C LYS A 289 13.17 11.31 10.89
N VAL A 290 12.53 11.45 9.72
CA VAL A 290 12.60 12.66 8.89
C VAL A 290 12.00 13.88 9.61
N MET A 291 10.98 13.65 10.44
CA MET A 291 10.38 14.70 11.28
C MET A 291 11.19 15.01 12.55
N ASN A 292 12.33 14.34 12.78
CA ASN A 292 13.13 14.40 14.01
C ASN A 292 12.40 13.98 15.31
N ILE A 293 11.23 13.35 15.21
CA ILE A 293 10.43 12.92 16.38
C ILE A 293 10.89 11.57 16.92
N GLN A 294 11.51 10.72 16.09
CA GLN A 294 11.84 9.34 16.45
C GLN A 294 12.63 9.23 17.77
N ASN A 295 13.57 10.14 17.99
CA ASN A 295 14.47 10.10 19.15
C ASN A 295 14.05 11.08 20.25
N ASP A 296 12.96 11.83 20.08
CA ASP A 296 12.51 12.80 21.07
C ASP A 296 12.11 12.11 22.39
N SER A 297 12.40 12.81 23.48
CA SER A 297 11.96 12.59 24.86
C SER A 297 11.34 13.87 25.40
N VAL A 298 10.66 13.75 26.54
CA VAL A 298 10.17 14.92 27.31
C VAL A 298 10.61 14.82 28.77
N LEU A 299 11.79 14.25 29.02
CA LEU A 299 12.32 14.00 30.36
C LEU A 299 12.79 15.28 31.05
N ASP A 300 13.40 16.19 30.29
CA ASP A 300 13.85 17.48 30.77
C ASP A 300 13.33 18.63 29.93
N PHE A 301 13.68 19.86 30.33
CA PHE A 301 13.19 21.06 29.68
C PHE A 301 13.72 21.22 28.25
N ALA A 302 15.00 20.88 28.01
CA ALA A 302 15.62 21.04 26.71
C ALA A 302 15.02 20.05 25.71
N ASP A 303 14.92 18.77 26.12
CA ASP A 303 14.28 17.71 25.37
C ASP A 303 12.82 18.05 25.04
N SER A 304 12.07 18.52 26.04
CA SER A 304 10.65 18.88 25.86
C SER A 304 10.46 20.06 24.90
N SER A 305 11.39 21.02 24.92
CA SER A 305 11.37 22.17 24.02
C SER A 305 11.66 21.74 22.58
N ALA A 306 12.67 20.88 22.39
CA ALA A 306 12.99 20.31 21.07
C ALA A 306 11.83 19.48 20.54
N ALA A 307 11.28 18.58 21.35
CA ALA A 307 10.13 17.76 20.99
C ALA A 307 8.90 18.60 20.60
N LEU A 308 8.62 19.67 21.35
CA LEU A 308 7.51 20.57 21.01
C LEU A 308 7.73 21.28 19.67
N ALA A 309 8.97 21.70 19.36
CA ALA A 309 9.31 22.30 18.08
C ALA A 309 9.11 21.32 16.91
N HIS A 310 9.63 20.09 17.03
CA HIS A 310 9.47 19.05 16.02
C HIS A 310 8.00 18.67 15.80
N LEU A 311 7.21 18.55 16.89
CA LEU A 311 5.78 18.24 16.81
C LEU A 311 4.97 19.36 16.15
N ASN A 312 5.25 20.62 16.48
CA ASN A 312 4.59 21.75 15.84
C ASN A 312 4.92 21.80 14.35
N GLN A 313 6.16 21.51 13.96
CA GLN A 313 6.54 21.39 12.55
C GLN A 313 5.75 20.27 11.85
N ALA A 314 5.65 19.09 12.46
CA ALA A 314 4.90 17.97 11.90
C ALA A 314 3.39 18.27 11.78
N VAL A 315 2.80 18.89 12.80
CA VAL A 315 1.37 19.30 12.79
C VAL A 315 1.10 20.34 11.70
N ASN A 316 1.94 21.36 11.59
CA ASN A 316 1.81 22.39 10.56
C ASN A 316 1.98 21.79 9.16
N TRP A 317 2.95 20.89 8.98
CA TRP A 317 3.16 20.20 7.72
C TRP A 317 1.95 19.35 7.32
N MET A 318 1.36 18.57 8.24
CA MET A 318 0.14 17.81 7.93
C MET A 318 -1.04 18.71 7.63
N HIS A 319 -1.21 19.81 8.37
CA HIS A 319 -2.28 20.76 8.12
C HIS A 319 -2.16 21.37 6.73
N ASN A 320 -0.96 21.82 6.36
CA ASN A 320 -0.68 22.34 5.03
C ASN A 320 -0.97 21.30 3.94
N TRP A 321 -0.58 20.05 4.16
CA TRP A 321 -0.86 18.95 3.23
C TRP A 321 -2.37 18.73 3.05
N VAL A 322 -3.14 18.69 4.14
CA VAL A 322 -4.61 18.48 4.09
C VAL A 322 -5.35 19.66 3.45
N VAL A 323 -4.93 20.90 3.74
CA VAL A 323 -5.61 22.11 3.25
C VAL A 323 -5.25 22.44 1.81
N SER A 324 -3.97 22.31 1.44
CA SER A 324 -3.54 22.66 0.08
C SER A 324 -3.86 21.57 -0.94
N GLY A 325 -4.08 20.32 -0.50
CA GLY A 325 -4.47 19.18 -1.35
C GLY A 325 -3.51 18.82 -2.49
N ASN A 326 -2.49 19.65 -2.74
CA ASN A 326 -1.56 19.63 -3.85
C ASN A 326 -0.47 20.69 -3.60
N THR A 327 0.56 20.37 -2.83
CA THR A 327 1.87 20.98 -3.11
C THR A 327 2.81 19.91 -3.65
N PRO A 328 2.74 19.59 -4.95
CA PRO A 328 4.00 19.52 -5.68
C PRO A 328 4.70 20.88 -5.48
N TYR A 329 6.03 20.86 -5.32
CA TYR A 329 6.85 22.03 -5.59
C TYR A 329 6.36 22.72 -6.87
N GLU A 330 6.35 24.06 -6.90
CA GLU A 330 6.03 24.85 -8.08
C GLU A 330 6.69 24.27 -9.34
N THR A 331 5.89 23.64 -10.20
CA THR A 331 6.20 23.48 -11.61
C THR A 331 5.78 24.77 -12.32
N SER A 332 6.64 25.79 -12.28
CA SER A 332 6.85 26.73 -13.39
C SER A 332 7.75 27.90 -12.98
N ALA A 333 9.02 27.86 -13.40
CA ALA A 333 9.65 28.95 -14.16
C ALA A 333 11.16 28.67 -14.31
N ARG A 334 11.53 28.03 -15.43
CA ARG A 334 12.61 28.44 -16.35
C ARG A 334 13.01 27.28 -17.25
N GLU A 335 12.58 27.35 -18.50
CA GLU A 335 13.43 27.11 -19.66
C GLU A 335 12.78 27.77 -20.89
N SER A 336 12.72 29.11 -20.82
CA SER A 336 12.77 29.97 -22.00
C SER A 336 14.07 30.76 -21.94
N SER A 337 15.18 30.07 -22.10
CA SER A 337 16.47 30.63 -22.50
C SER A 337 17.43 29.45 -22.64
N PHE A 338 17.53 28.91 -23.85
CA PHE A 338 18.78 28.78 -24.61
C PHE A 338 18.53 27.89 -25.84
N ARG A 339 18.33 28.58 -26.97
CA ARG A 339 18.42 28.15 -28.38
C ARG A 339 17.25 27.39 -28.98
#